data_AF-A0A264VZF8-F1
#
_entry.id   AF-A0A264VZF8-F1
#
_cell.length_a   1.000
_cell.length_b   1.000
_cell.length_c   1.000
_cell.angle_alpha   90.00
_cell.angle_beta   90.00
_cell.angle_gamma   90.00
#
_symmetry.space_group_name_H-M   'P 1'
#
loop_
_entity.id
_entity.type
_entity.pdbx_description
1 polymer ?
#
loop_
_entity_poly.entity_id
_entity_poly.type
_entity_poly.pdbx_seq_one_letter_code
_entity_poly.pdbx_strand_id
1 'polypeptide(L)' 'METYILSLDQGTTSSRAILFNKEGKIVHSAQKE' A
#
# COMPACT_ATOMS: atom_id res chain seq x y z
N MET A 1 -8.96 -13.99 10.71
CA MET A 1 -8.87 -13.06 9.57
C MET A 1 -7.73 -12.12 9.87
N GLU A 2 -6.70 -12.08 9.04
CA GLU A 2 -5.56 -11.18 9.26
C GLU A 2 -5.96 -9.73 8.93
N THR A 3 -5.45 -8.78 9.73
CA THR A 3 -5.72 -7.34 9.53
C THR A 3 -4.49 -6.68 8.93
N TYR A 4 -4.72 -5.87 7.89
CA TYR A 4 -3.68 -5.14 7.18
C TYR A 4 -3.94 -3.64 7.22
N ILE A 5 -2.90 -2.86 7.00
CA ILE A 5 -2.98 -1.41 6.79
C ILE A 5 -2.80 -1.14 5.30
N LEU A 6 -3.75 -0.46 4.68
CA LEU A 6 -3.63 0.05 3.32
C LEU A 6 -3.13 1.50 3.38
N SER A 7 -2.02 1.77 2.70
CA SER A 7 -1.57 3.12 2.38
C SER A 7 -1.92 3.44 0.94
N LEU A 8 -2.56 4.59 0.74
CA LEU A 8 -2.76 5.20 -0.57
C LEU A 8 -1.85 6.42 -0.67
N ASP A 9 -0.86 6.33 -1.55
CA ASP A 9 0.06 7.41 -1.84
C ASP A 9 -0.32 8.01 -3.19
N GLN A 10 -0.99 9.17 -3.15
CA GLN A 10 -1.47 9.88 -4.33
C GLN A 10 -0.45 10.93 -4.73
N GLY A 11 0.40 10.57 -5.69
CA GLY A 11 1.28 11.51 -6.36
C GLY A 11 0.55 12.31 -7.43
N THR A 12 1.12 13.43 -7.85
CA THR A 12 0.54 14.30 -8.90
C THR A 12 0.36 13.62 -10.26
N THR A 13 1.20 12.63 -10.59
CA THR A 13 1.20 11.94 -11.90
C THR A 13 1.09 10.42 -11.78
N SER A 14 0.87 9.91 -10.57
CA SER A 14 0.69 8.48 -10.34
C SER A 14 0.03 8.24 -9.00
N SER A 15 -0.59 7.08 -8.85
CA SER A 15 -1.13 6.59 -7.59
C SER A 15 -0.49 5.27 -7.22
N ARG A 16 -0.23 5.08 -5.92
CA ARG A 16 0.32 3.85 -5.38
C ARG A 16 -0.54 3.35 -4.23
N ALA A 17 -0.75 2.04 -4.18
CA ALA A 17 -1.40 1.33 -3.09
C ALA A 17 -0.40 0.35 -2.47
N ILE A 18 -0.25 0.38 -1.14
CA ILE A 18 0.68 -0.49 -0.42
C ILE A 18 -0.06 -1.14 0.76
N LEU A 19 0.03 -2.47 0.86
CA LEU A 19 -0.47 -3.22 2.01
C LEU A 19 0.68 -3.56 2.97
N PHE A 20 0.49 -3.21 4.24
CA PHE A 20 1.40 -3.52 5.33
C PHE A 20 0.78 -4.54 6.28
N ASN A 21 1.61 -5.48 6.76
CA ASN A 21 1.24 -6.34 7.89
C ASN A 21 1.46 -5.61 9.24
N LYS A 22 1.10 -6.26 10.34
CA LYS A 22 1.24 -5.69 11.70
C LYS A 22 2.68 -5.45 12.16
N GLU A 23 3.66 -6.06 11.51
CA GLU A 23 5.09 -5.82 11.76
C GLU A 23 5.63 -4.63 10.94
N GLY A 24 4.79 -3.96 10.15
CA GLY A 24 5.20 -2.88 9.25
C GLY A 24 5.88 -3.35 7.97
N LYS A 25 5.85 -4.65 7.65
CA LYS A 25 6.42 -5.19 6.40
C LYS A 25 5.44 -5.00 5.25
N ILE A 26 5.96 -4.63 4.08
CA ILE A 26 5.20 -4.58 2.83
C ILE A 26 4.91 -6.01 2.38
N VAL A 27 3.63 -6.34 2.25
CA VAL A 27 3.18 -7.66 1.75
C VAL A 27 2.62 -7.58 0.34
N HIS A 28 2.20 -6.39 -0.11
CA HIS A 28 1.80 -6.14 -1.49
C HIS A 28 1.98 -4.67 -1.84
N SER A 29 2.25 -4.40 -3.11
CA SER A 29 2.23 -3.06 -3.68
C SER A 29 1.71 -3.08 -5.12
N ALA A 30 1.00 -2.02 -5.48
CA ALA A 30 0.56 -1.75 -6.84
C ALA A 30 0.75 -0.27 -7.14
N GLN A 31 1.08 0.05 -8.39
CA GLN A 31 1.22 1.41 -8.87
C GLN A 31 0.52 1.56 -10.22
N LYS A 32 -0.06 2.73 -10.44
CA LYS A 32 -0.66 3.13 -11.71
C LYS A 32 -0.27 4.57 -11.99
N GLU A 33 0.20 4.87 -13.20
CA GLU A 33 0.34 6.26 -13.68
C GLU A 33 -1.04 6.95 -13.80
#